data_AF-A0A2A5C3M1-F1
#
_entry.id   AF-A0A2A5C3M1-F1
#
_cell.length_a   1.000
_cell.length_b   1.000
_cell.length_c   1.000
_cell.angle_alpha   90.00
_cell.angle_beta   90.00
_cell.angle_gamma   90.00
#
_symmetry.space_group_name_H-M   'P 1'
#
loop_
_entity.id
_entity.type
_entity.pdbx_description
1 polymer ?
#
loop_
_entity_poly.entity_id
_entity_poly.type
_entity_poly.pdbx_seq_one_letter_code
_entity_poly.pdbx_strand_id
1 'polypeptide(L)'
;MNIHASSFLPQIFRLSGWKSSIRMSILMRMRLMIKGFSKLAADKLSESGISEKDAALAGMYSVENARLEVDTEFSQRPALIIPYFDLKGTPVQFERKGITTDFVRVRYLDKQNVRDFIGKKLRRYAQMKGSGVHPYFPKILDWQDIAQDIKQAIIITEGELKALAACCRDYPTIGLGGVDCFVMRQEGSK
;
A
#
# COMPACT_ATOMS: atom_id res chain seq x y z
N MET A 1 -12.46 20.85 60.37
CA MET A 1 -11.51 21.38 59.37
C MET A 1 -11.58 20.51 58.13
N ASN A 2 -11.86 21.16 57.00
CA ASN A 2 -12.02 20.61 55.66
C ASN A 2 -10.79 19.86 55.17
N ILE A 3 -10.99 18.78 54.40
CA ILE A 3 -10.32 18.62 53.10
C ILE A 3 -11.14 17.73 52.15
N HIS A 4 -11.18 18.20 50.91
CA HIS A 4 -12.06 17.85 49.80
C HIS A 4 -11.84 16.45 49.20
N ALA A 5 -12.94 15.79 48.84
CA ALA A 5 -12.99 14.82 47.76
C ALA A 5 -13.35 15.56 46.44
N SER A 6 -12.44 15.54 45.46
CA SER A 6 -12.72 16.00 44.09
C SER A 6 -12.48 14.85 43.11
N SER A 7 -13.56 14.19 42.72
CA SER A 7 -13.63 13.26 41.61
C SER A 7 -13.45 13.99 40.28
N PHE A 8 -12.31 13.81 39.63
CA PHE A 8 -12.11 14.22 38.24
C PHE A 8 -12.59 13.10 37.32
N LEU A 9 -13.81 13.23 36.80
CA LEU A 9 -14.26 12.52 35.61
C LEU A 9 -13.75 13.29 34.37
N PRO A 10 -13.05 12.66 33.41
CA PRO A 10 -12.79 13.32 32.14
C PRO A 10 -14.07 13.41 31.32
N GLN A 11 -14.38 14.64 30.91
CA GLN A 11 -15.50 15.02 30.05
C GLN A 11 -15.55 14.17 28.77
N ILE A 12 -16.70 13.54 28.56
CA ILE A 12 -17.08 12.93 27.29
C ILE A 12 -17.18 14.05 26.24
N PHE A 13 -16.25 14.04 25.29
CA PHE A 13 -16.30 14.91 24.13
C PHE A 13 -17.51 14.55 23.26
N ARG A 14 -18.36 15.55 23.06
CA ARG A 14 -19.56 15.55 22.22
C ARG A 14 -19.15 15.28 20.77
N LEU A 15 -19.48 14.10 20.23
CA LEU A 15 -19.30 13.79 18.81
C LEU A 15 -20.42 14.47 18.00
N SER A 16 -20.15 15.69 17.54
CA SER A 16 -20.88 16.32 16.43
C SER A 16 -19.97 16.37 15.21
N GLY A 17 -20.37 15.69 14.13
CA GLY A 17 -19.73 15.83 12.82
C GLY A 17 -19.18 14.53 12.24
N TRP A 18 -20.07 13.60 11.91
CA TRP A 18 -19.75 12.45 11.06
C TRP A 18 -19.48 12.95 9.64
N LYS A 19 -18.22 13.28 9.35
CA LYS A 19 -17.70 13.32 7.97
C LYS A 19 -16.74 12.16 7.83
N SER A 20 -17.18 11.18 7.06
CA SER A 20 -16.47 9.99 6.59
C SER A 20 -15.12 10.36 5.96
N SER A 21 -14.08 10.41 6.79
CA SER A 21 -12.69 10.30 6.38
C SER A 21 -12.20 8.97 6.90
N ILE A 22 -12.09 7.98 6.03
CA ILE A 22 -11.45 6.70 6.33
C ILE A 22 -9.94 6.97 6.35
N ARG A 23 -9.48 7.71 7.35
CA ARG A 23 -8.08 7.65 7.76
C ARG A 23 -7.91 6.31 8.43
N MET A 24 -7.28 5.38 7.71
CA MET A 24 -6.85 4.14 8.31
C MET A 24 -5.86 4.48 9.43
N SER A 25 -6.32 4.39 10.68
CA SER A 25 -5.52 4.81 11.83
C SER A 25 -4.25 3.96 11.92
N ILE A 26 -3.19 4.52 12.50
CA ILE A 26 -1.93 3.81 12.77
C ILE A 26 -2.22 2.47 13.50
N LEU A 27 -3.17 2.48 14.43
CA LEU A 27 -3.68 1.31 15.13
C LEU A 27 -4.30 0.25 14.21
N MET A 28 -5.04 0.66 13.18
CA MET A 28 -5.65 -0.26 12.22
C MET A 28 -4.59 -0.86 11.27
N ARG A 29 -3.57 -0.08 10.88
CA ARG A 29 -2.40 -0.61 10.14
C ARG A 29 -1.59 -1.59 10.97
N MET A 30 -1.29 -1.26 12.23
CA MET A 30 -0.62 -2.19 13.15
C MET A 30 -1.44 -3.47 13.35
N ARG A 31 -2.77 -3.35 13.49
CA ARG A 31 -3.66 -4.51 13.64
C ARG A 31 -3.71 -5.40 12.39
N LEU A 32 -3.64 -4.81 11.20
CA LEU A 32 -3.56 -5.56 9.94
C LEU A 32 -2.18 -6.20 9.74
N MET A 33 -1.09 -5.61 10.27
CA MET A 33 0.24 -6.22 10.25
C MET A 33 0.40 -7.36 11.28
N ILE A 34 -0.41 -7.40 12.34
CA ILE A 34 -0.40 -8.48 13.36
C ILE A 34 -1.17 -9.72 12.88
N LYS A 35 -2.21 -9.54 12.05
CA LYS A 35 -2.79 -10.66 11.30
C LYS A 35 -1.80 -10.99 10.20
N GLY A 36 -1.14 -12.15 10.28
CA GLY A 36 -0.28 -12.65 9.19
C GLY A 36 -1.00 -12.67 7.84
N PHE A 37 -0.26 -12.97 6.76
CA PHE A 37 -0.84 -12.96 5.42
C PHE A 37 -1.97 -14.00 5.30
N SER A 38 -3.04 -13.65 4.58
CA SER A 38 -4.05 -14.63 4.20
C SER A 38 -3.41 -15.73 3.35
N LYS A 39 -3.99 -16.93 3.34
CA LYS A 39 -3.45 -18.05 2.56
C LYS A 39 -3.20 -17.69 1.10
N LEU A 40 -4.13 -16.95 0.49
CA LEU A 40 -4.00 -16.51 -0.91
C LEU A 40 -2.83 -15.55 -1.11
N ALA A 41 -2.56 -14.68 -0.13
CA ALA A 41 -1.43 -13.77 -0.18
C ALA A 41 -0.11 -14.52 0.03
N ALA A 42 -0.05 -15.43 1.01
CA ALA A 42 1.10 -16.28 1.26
C ALA A 42 1.47 -17.14 0.04
N ASP A 43 0.48 -17.82 -0.56
CA ASP A 43 0.66 -18.60 -1.79
C ASP A 43 1.23 -17.71 -2.91
N LYS A 44 0.67 -16.50 -3.08
CA LYS A 44 1.12 -15.56 -4.12
C LYS A 44 2.54 -15.02 -3.90
N LEU A 45 2.91 -14.73 -2.65
CA LEU A 45 4.25 -14.30 -2.27
C LEU A 45 5.26 -15.42 -2.53
N SER A 46 4.92 -16.64 -2.12
CA SER A 46 5.74 -17.84 -2.36
C SER A 46 5.95 -18.11 -3.85
N GLU A 47 4.90 -18.04 -4.68
CA GLU A 47 5.01 -18.12 -6.14
C GLU A 47 5.96 -17.06 -6.74
N SER A 48 6.11 -15.93 -6.06
CA SER A 48 6.97 -14.82 -6.50
C SER A 48 8.37 -14.89 -5.90
N GLY A 49 8.68 -15.94 -5.12
CA GLY A 49 9.98 -16.12 -4.47
C GLY A 49 10.25 -15.14 -3.33
N ILE A 50 9.20 -14.69 -2.63
CA ILE A 50 9.23 -13.72 -1.53
C ILE A 50 8.69 -14.40 -0.27
N SER A 51 9.41 -14.31 0.86
CA SER A 51 8.90 -14.80 2.13
C SER A 51 7.87 -13.83 2.73
N GLU A 52 6.95 -14.33 3.55
CA GLU A 52 6.01 -13.48 4.28
C GLU A 52 6.73 -12.44 5.17
N LYS A 53 7.84 -12.84 5.78
CA LYS A 53 8.68 -11.93 6.58
C LYS A 53 9.19 -10.77 5.74
N ASP A 54 9.74 -11.05 4.56
CA ASP A 54 10.28 -10.02 3.67
C ASP A 54 9.18 -9.10 3.13
N ALA A 55 8.01 -9.67 2.79
CA ALA A 55 6.85 -8.89 2.39
C ALA A 55 6.38 -7.95 3.52
N ALA A 56 6.37 -8.43 4.77
CA ALA A 56 6.02 -7.61 5.93
C ALA A 56 7.06 -6.51 6.19
N LEU A 57 8.35 -6.80 6.06
CA LEU A 57 9.44 -5.80 6.14
C LEU A 57 9.32 -4.74 5.05
N ALA A 58 8.88 -5.13 3.84
CA ALA A 58 8.55 -4.21 2.76
C ALA A 58 7.27 -3.38 3.04
N GLY A 59 6.54 -3.66 4.12
CA GLY A 59 5.31 -2.98 4.50
C GLY A 59 4.04 -3.53 3.82
N MET A 60 4.13 -4.66 3.11
CA MET A 60 2.96 -5.30 2.51
C MET A 60 2.07 -5.95 3.57
N TYR A 61 0.77 -6.00 3.28
CA TYR A 61 -0.23 -6.70 4.09
C TYR A 61 -1.37 -7.19 3.21
N SER A 62 -2.13 -8.19 3.68
CA SER A 62 -3.31 -8.68 2.97
C SER A 62 -4.60 -8.18 3.60
N VAL A 63 -5.63 -8.01 2.77
CA VAL A 63 -7.00 -7.68 3.16
C VAL A 63 -7.96 -8.68 2.53
N GLU A 64 -9.09 -8.95 3.19
CA GLU A 64 -10.16 -9.80 2.66
C GLU A 64 -11.06 -9.00 1.70
N ASN A 65 -11.13 -7.68 1.90
CA ASN A 65 -11.98 -6.80 1.13
C ASN A 65 -11.31 -5.45 0.88
N ALA A 66 -10.63 -5.31 -0.27
CA ALA A 66 -9.94 -4.08 -0.64
C ALA A 66 -10.86 -2.84 -0.69
N ARG A 67 -12.15 -3.02 -1.00
CA ARG A 67 -13.11 -1.91 -1.05
C ARG A 67 -13.40 -1.31 0.33
N LEU A 68 -13.54 -2.17 1.34
CA LEU A 68 -13.91 -1.76 2.70
C LEU A 68 -12.67 -1.44 3.54
N GLU A 69 -11.58 -2.17 3.34
CA GLU A 69 -10.38 -2.09 4.16
C GLU A 69 -9.30 -1.18 3.59
N VAL A 70 -9.46 -0.64 2.37
CA VAL A 70 -8.45 0.26 1.77
C VAL A 70 -9.11 1.51 1.23
N ASP A 71 -9.91 1.39 0.16
CA ASP A 71 -10.64 2.51 -0.43
C ASP A 71 -11.82 2.02 -1.27
N THR A 72 -12.93 2.78 -1.25
CA THR A 72 -14.17 2.47 -1.97
C THR A 72 -14.04 2.34 -3.49
N GLU A 73 -12.95 2.84 -4.10
CA GLU A 73 -12.66 2.67 -5.54
C GLU A 73 -12.17 1.27 -5.92
N PHE A 74 -11.70 0.50 -4.96
CA PHE A 74 -11.26 -0.87 -5.21
C PHE A 74 -12.45 -1.83 -5.31
N SER A 75 -12.21 -2.95 -5.98
CA SER A 75 -13.18 -4.04 -6.06
C SER A 75 -13.30 -4.73 -4.69
N GLN A 76 -14.49 -5.23 -4.39
CA GLN A 76 -14.77 -5.98 -3.17
C GLN A 76 -14.16 -7.39 -3.25
N ARG A 77 -12.84 -7.47 -3.16
CA ARG A 77 -12.05 -8.69 -3.40
C ARG A 77 -10.89 -8.79 -2.41
N PRO A 78 -10.44 -10.01 -2.07
CA PRO A 78 -9.22 -10.20 -1.30
C PRO A 78 -8.02 -9.72 -2.09
N ALA A 79 -7.09 -9.06 -1.41
CA ALA A 79 -5.96 -8.42 -2.06
C ALA A 79 -4.70 -8.37 -1.19
N LEU A 80 -3.56 -8.37 -1.87
CA LEU A 80 -2.28 -7.96 -1.32
C LEU A 80 -2.12 -6.46 -1.56
N ILE A 81 -1.85 -5.71 -0.49
CA ILE A 81 -1.63 -4.28 -0.52
C ILE A 81 -0.14 -4.01 -0.56
N ILE A 82 0.27 -3.14 -1.47
CA ILE A 82 1.65 -2.77 -1.75
C ILE A 82 1.79 -1.27 -1.53
N PRO A 83 2.17 -0.82 -0.32
CA PRO A 83 2.41 0.59 -0.05
C PRO A 83 3.69 1.08 -0.72
N TYR A 84 3.68 2.36 -1.10
CA TYR A 84 4.85 3.00 -1.68
C TYR A 84 5.49 3.93 -0.67
N PHE A 85 6.81 3.98 -0.71
CA PHE A 85 7.62 4.81 0.16
C PHE A 85 8.63 5.59 -0.68
N ASP A 86 8.99 6.78 -0.22
CA ASP A 86 10.09 7.54 -0.77
C ASP A 86 11.44 6.90 -0.40
N LEU A 87 12.54 7.50 -0.86
CA LEU A 87 13.90 7.02 -0.56
C LEU A 87 14.17 6.98 0.95
N LYS A 88 13.45 7.77 1.76
CA LYS A 88 13.59 7.82 3.22
C LYS A 88 12.73 6.80 3.95
N GLY A 89 11.94 6.00 3.22
CA GLY A 89 10.99 5.06 3.80
C GLY A 89 9.70 5.71 4.31
N THR A 90 9.45 6.97 3.94
CA THR A 90 8.21 7.72 4.27
C THR A 90 7.13 7.37 3.25
N PRO A 91 5.87 7.12 3.66
CA PRO A 91 4.80 6.82 2.72
C PRO A 91 4.68 7.91 1.64
N VAL A 92 4.66 7.49 0.37
CA VAL A 92 4.32 8.38 -0.75
C VAL A 92 2.86 8.78 -0.59
N GLN A 93 2.55 10.06 -0.75
CA GLN A 93 1.20 10.59 -0.63
C GLN A 93 0.78 11.31 -1.91
N PHE A 94 -0.52 11.38 -2.13
CA PHE A 94 -1.11 12.21 -3.17
C PHE A 94 -2.37 12.90 -2.64
N GLU A 95 -2.66 14.06 -3.18
CA GLU A 95 -3.88 14.80 -2.85
C GLU A 95 -4.96 14.55 -3.90
N ARG A 96 -6.17 14.28 -3.41
CA ARG A 96 -7.35 14.19 -4.25
C ARG A 96 -8.57 14.70 -3.51
N LYS A 97 -9.31 15.62 -4.15
CA LYS A 97 -10.51 16.25 -3.56
C LYS A 97 -10.24 16.86 -2.18
N GLY A 98 -9.08 17.49 -1.98
CA GLY A 98 -8.67 18.09 -0.70
C GLY A 98 -8.30 17.08 0.39
N ILE A 99 -8.14 15.80 0.05
CA ILE A 99 -7.75 14.74 0.98
C ILE A 99 -6.39 14.19 0.56
N THR A 100 -5.41 14.30 1.46
CA THR A 100 -4.11 13.64 1.33
C THR A 100 -4.24 12.17 1.71
N THR A 101 -3.86 11.28 0.79
CA THR A 101 -3.95 9.83 0.97
C THR A 101 -2.61 9.18 0.61
N ASP A 102 -2.24 8.13 1.35
CA ASP A 102 -1.06 7.35 1.02
C ASP A 102 -1.27 6.57 -0.28
N PHE A 103 -0.25 6.57 -1.13
CA PHE A 103 -0.23 5.81 -2.36
C PHE A 103 -0.01 4.33 -2.05
N VAL A 104 -0.94 3.50 -2.50
CA VAL A 104 -0.83 2.05 -2.49
C VAL A 104 -1.24 1.48 -3.84
N ARG A 105 -0.64 0.36 -4.20
CA ARG A 105 -1.21 -0.52 -5.23
C ARG A 105 -1.86 -1.73 -4.59
N VAL A 106 -2.91 -2.19 -5.24
CA VAL A 106 -3.69 -3.35 -4.82
C VAL A 106 -3.49 -4.45 -5.85
N ARG A 107 -3.05 -5.63 -5.40
CA ARG A 107 -3.03 -6.85 -6.20
C ARG A 107 -4.15 -7.77 -5.75
N TYR A 108 -5.17 -7.97 -6.58
CA TYR A 108 -6.24 -8.91 -6.27
C TYR A 108 -5.73 -10.36 -6.31
N LEU A 109 -6.22 -11.18 -5.38
CA LEU A 109 -5.68 -12.51 -5.08
C LEU A 109 -6.61 -13.67 -5.49
N ASP A 110 -7.86 -13.39 -5.81
CA ASP A 110 -8.82 -14.37 -6.31
C ASP A 110 -8.45 -14.88 -7.72
N LYS A 111 -8.98 -16.05 -8.07
CA LYS A 111 -8.49 -16.88 -9.18
C LYS A 111 -8.53 -16.16 -10.53
N GLN A 112 -7.40 -16.26 -11.24
CA GLN A 112 -7.06 -15.56 -12.48
C GLN A 112 -7.93 -15.90 -13.71
N ASN A 113 -8.81 -16.90 -13.61
CA ASN A 113 -9.57 -17.45 -14.73
C ASN A 113 -11.04 -17.00 -14.78
N VAL A 114 -11.46 -16.14 -13.86
CA VAL A 114 -12.79 -15.54 -13.97
C VAL A 114 -12.71 -14.48 -15.06
N ARG A 115 -13.26 -14.80 -16.23
CA ARG A 115 -13.56 -13.80 -17.24
C ARG A 115 -14.81 -13.07 -16.77
N ASP A 116 -14.84 -11.75 -16.96
CA ASP A 116 -16.11 -11.01 -16.81
C ASP A 116 -17.15 -11.61 -17.77
N PHE A 117 -18.43 -11.30 -17.58
CA PHE A 117 -19.53 -11.77 -18.44
C PHE A 117 -19.31 -11.53 -19.95
N ILE A 118 -18.36 -10.66 -20.31
CA ILE A 118 -17.98 -10.26 -21.67
C ILE A 118 -16.64 -10.93 -22.12
N GLY A 119 -16.10 -11.88 -21.35
CA GLY A 119 -14.87 -12.60 -21.71
C GLY A 119 -13.56 -11.87 -21.38
N LYS A 120 -13.60 -10.65 -20.82
CA LYS A 120 -12.40 -9.88 -20.49
C LYS A 120 -11.68 -10.44 -19.25
N LYS A 121 -10.35 -10.48 -19.30
CA LYS A 121 -9.51 -10.84 -18.16
C LYS A 121 -9.70 -9.81 -17.05
N LEU A 122 -10.04 -10.27 -15.85
CA LEU A 122 -10.11 -9.41 -14.67
C LEU A 122 -8.77 -8.70 -14.43
N ARG A 123 -8.87 -7.41 -14.11
CA ARG A 123 -7.73 -6.57 -13.74
C ARG A 123 -7.06 -7.15 -12.50
N ARG A 124 -5.75 -7.41 -12.55
CA ARG A 124 -4.97 -7.99 -11.44
C ARG A 124 -4.41 -6.94 -10.48
N TYR A 125 -4.02 -5.80 -11.01
CA TYR A 125 -3.46 -4.69 -10.24
C TYR A 125 -4.32 -3.45 -10.40
N ALA A 126 -4.62 -2.77 -9.30
CA ALA A 126 -5.33 -1.51 -9.27
C ALA A 126 -4.57 -0.47 -8.43
N GLN A 127 -4.85 0.78 -8.72
CA GLN A 127 -4.43 1.94 -7.94
C GLN A 127 -5.56 2.96 -8.01
N MET A 128 -5.61 3.88 -7.04
CA MET A 128 -6.62 4.93 -7.00
C MET A 128 -6.50 5.85 -8.22
N LYS A 129 -7.63 6.37 -8.71
CA LYS A 129 -7.62 7.28 -9.87
C LYS A 129 -6.97 8.61 -9.50
N GLY A 130 -6.19 9.18 -10.42
CA GLY A 130 -5.52 10.48 -10.23
C GLY A 130 -4.31 10.43 -9.30
N SER A 131 -3.89 9.24 -8.85
CA SER A 131 -2.75 9.04 -7.95
C SER A 131 -1.38 9.31 -8.60
N GLY A 132 -1.34 9.42 -9.93
CA GLY A 132 -0.10 9.51 -10.70
C GLY A 132 0.66 8.19 -10.78
N VAL A 133 1.88 8.27 -11.29
CA VAL A 133 2.84 7.17 -11.40
C VAL A 133 3.94 7.41 -10.38
N HIS A 134 4.31 6.38 -9.63
CA HIS A 134 5.39 6.43 -8.64
C HIS A 134 6.31 5.22 -8.84
N PRO A 135 7.64 5.40 -8.75
CA PRO A 135 8.57 4.27 -8.67
C PRO A 135 8.41 3.54 -7.32
N TYR A 136 8.47 2.21 -7.37
CA TYR A 136 8.43 1.38 -6.17
C TYR A 136 9.85 1.11 -5.67
N PHE A 137 10.12 1.55 -4.44
CA PHE A 137 11.35 1.31 -3.69
C PHE A 137 11.07 0.31 -2.56
N PRO A 138 11.39 -0.99 -2.72
CA PRO A 138 11.25 -1.97 -1.65
C PRO A 138 11.98 -1.53 -0.37
N LYS A 139 11.27 -1.43 0.77
CA LYS A 139 11.85 -1.01 2.08
C LYS A 139 12.88 -1.97 2.69
N ILE A 140 13.25 -3.05 1.99
CA ILE A 140 14.26 -4.00 2.43
C ILE A 140 15.68 -3.43 2.34
N LEU A 141 15.92 -2.52 1.40
CA LEU A 141 17.22 -1.89 1.20
C LEU A 141 17.21 -0.42 1.66
N ASP A 142 18.39 0.09 2.00
CA ASP A 142 18.57 1.52 2.27
C ASP A 142 18.72 2.31 0.97
N TRP A 143 17.59 2.83 0.49
CA TRP A 143 17.55 3.62 -0.73
C TRP A 143 18.18 5.00 -0.60
N GLN A 144 18.38 5.53 0.62
CA GLN A 144 19.10 6.79 0.78
C GLN A 144 20.57 6.61 0.49
N ASP A 145 21.16 5.52 0.98
CA ASP A 145 22.56 5.17 0.76
C ASP A 145 22.80 4.82 -0.71
N ILE A 146 21.97 3.94 -1.28
CA ILE A 146 22.04 3.54 -2.69
C ILE A 146 21.95 4.73 -3.64
N ALA A 147 21.09 5.72 -3.34
CA ALA A 147 20.92 6.89 -4.19
C ALA A 147 22.13 7.85 -4.17
N GLN A 148 23.01 7.74 -3.17
CA GLN A 148 24.22 8.56 -3.06
C GLN A 148 25.41 7.94 -3.78
N ASP A 149 25.41 6.63 -4.03
CA ASP A 149 26.49 5.93 -4.74
C ASP A 149 26.26 5.93 -6.26
N ILE A 150 26.99 6.79 -6.97
CA ILE A 150 26.96 6.88 -8.44
C ILE A 150 27.53 5.65 -9.16
N LYS A 151 28.23 4.75 -8.45
CA LYS A 151 28.79 3.50 -9.00
C LYS A 151 27.87 2.31 -8.76
N GLN A 152 26.90 2.43 -7.86
CA GLN A 152 25.95 1.37 -7.57
C GLN A 152 25.03 1.15 -8.78
N ALA A 153 25.07 -0.07 -9.33
CA ALA A 153 24.14 -0.46 -10.38
C ALA A 153 22.72 -0.57 -9.82
N ILE A 154 21.76 0.02 -10.54
CA ILE A 154 20.33 -0.06 -10.22
C ILE A 154 19.62 -0.76 -11.36
N ILE A 155 18.81 -1.77 -11.02
CA ILE A 155 17.97 -2.49 -11.97
C ILE A 155 16.59 -1.84 -11.97
N ILE A 156 15.98 -1.72 -13.16
CA ILE A 156 14.59 -1.28 -13.30
C ILE A 156 13.79 -2.44 -13.87
N THR A 157 12.65 -2.76 -13.27
CA THR A 157 11.79 -3.85 -13.72
C THR A 157 10.31 -3.47 -13.72
N GLU A 158 9.54 -4.12 -14.59
CA GLU A 158 8.08 -4.06 -14.54
C GLU A 158 7.56 -5.00 -13.45
N GLY A 159 6.96 -4.41 -12.41
CA GLY A 159 6.26 -5.10 -11.34
C GLY A 159 6.96 -5.03 -9.98
N GLU A 160 6.17 -4.72 -8.95
CA GLU A 160 6.64 -4.51 -7.58
C GLU A 160 7.15 -5.80 -6.94
N LEU A 161 6.51 -6.93 -7.23
CA LEU A 161 6.92 -8.23 -6.67
C LEU A 161 8.27 -8.69 -7.24
N LYS A 162 8.56 -8.40 -8.52
CA LYS A 162 9.88 -8.72 -9.08
C LYS A 162 10.96 -7.87 -8.44
N ALA A 163 10.69 -6.56 -8.29
CA ALA A 163 11.61 -5.65 -7.62
C ALA A 163 11.88 -6.08 -6.17
N LEU A 164 10.83 -6.42 -5.41
CA LEU A 164 10.98 -6.93 -4.05
C LEU A 164 11.80 -8.23 -4.02
N ALA A 165 11.48 -9.20 -4.88
CA ALA A 165 12.20 -10.47 -4.92
C ALA A 165 13.70 -10.31 -5.23
N ALA A 166 14.06 -9.35 -6.09
CA ALA A 166 15.45 -9.02 -6.39
C ALA A 166 16.13 -8.30 -5.21
N CYS A 167 15.45 -7.35 -4.57
CA CYS A 167 15.96 -6.66 -3.38
C CYS A 167 16.15 -7.60 -2.18
N CYS A 168 15.31 -8.63 -2.01
CA CYS A 168 15.52 -9.70 -1.01
C CYS A 168 16.83 -10.46 -1.20
N ARG A 169 17.51 -10.30 -2.34
CA ARG A 169 18.78 -10.94 -2.71
C ARG A 169 19.88 -9.91 -2.94
N ASP A 170 19.73 -8.72 -2.36
CA ASP A 170 20.69 -7.62 -2.41
C ASP A 170 20.98 -7.10 -3.83
N TYR A 171 20.02 -7.22 -4.75
CA TYR A 171 20.07 -6.56 -6.06
C TYR A 171 19.18 -5.30 -6.03
N PRO A 172 19.74 -4.07 -5.93
CA PRO A 172 18.96 -2.84 -5.93
C PRO A 172 18.08 -2.73 -7.16
N THR A 173 16.78 -2.92 -6.97
CA THR A 173 15.81 -3.00 -8.07
C THR A 173 14.59 -2.11 -7.81
N ILE A 174 14.31 -1.21 -8.74
CA ILE A 174 13.15 -0.33 -8.74
C ILE A 174 12.02 -0.99 -9.54
N GLY A 175 10.83 -1.03 -8.96
CA GLY A 175 9.63 -1.56 -9.62
C GLY A 175 8.80 -0.46 -10.27
N LEU A 176 8.31 -0.70 -11.49
CA LEU A 176 7.33 0.16 -12.17
C LEU A 176 5.96 -0.51 -12.23
N GLY A 177 4.90 0.30 -12.08
CA GLY A 177 3.51 -0.17 -11.99
C GLY A 177 2.88 -0.64 -13.31
N GLY A 178 3.60 -0.57 -14.42
CA GLY A 178 3.18 -1.00 -15.75
C GLY A 178 4.09 -0.40 -16.82
N VAL A 179 3.87 -0.78 -18.08
CA VAL A 179 4.69 -0.29 -19.21
C VAL A 179 4.29 1.13 -19.63
N ASP A 180 3.02 1.51 -19.50
CA ASP A 180 2.51 2.84 -19.88
C ASP A 180 2.67 3.90 -18.76
N CYS A 181 3.78 3.84 -18.04
CA CYS A 181 4.11 4.74 -16.93
C CYS A 181 4.52 6.17 -17.36
N PHE A 182 4.14 6.60 -18.57
CA PHE A 182 4.54 7.89 -19.17
C PHE A 182 3.45 8.97 -19.10
N VAL A 183 2.24 8.64 -18.64
CA VAL A 183 1.13 9.59 -18.57
C VAL A 183 1.20 10.36 -17.26
N MET A 184 1.34 11.69 -17.37
CA MET A 184 1.35 12.59 -16.20
C MET A 184 0.00 12.57 -15.47
N ARG A 185 0.03 12.93 -14.18
CA ARG A 185 -1.17 13.20 -13.40
C ARG A 185 -1.99 14.27 -14.14
N GLN A 186 -3.20 13.94 -14.57
CA GLN A 186 -4.13 14.97 -15.02
C GLN A 186 -4.49 15.84 -13.81
N GLU A 187 -3.92 17.03 -13.74
CA GLU A 187 -4.40 18.05 -12.82
C GLU A 187 -5.82 18.38 -13.24
N GLY A 188 -6.78 18.20 -12.32
CA GLY A 188 -8.18 18.43 -12.61
C GLY A 188 -8.35 19.83 -13.16
N SER A 189 -9.04 19.96 -14.30
CA SER A 189 -9.53 21.27 -14.75
C SER A 189 -10.33 21.86 -13.60
N LYS A 190 -9.95 23.08 -13.20
CA LYS A 190 -10.71 23.88 -12.24
C LYS A 190 -12.15 24.06 -12.70
#